data_AF-A0A527GYK8-F1
#
_entry.id   AF-A0A527GYK8-F1
#
_cell.length_a   1.000
_cell.length_b   1.000
_cell.length_c   1.000
_cell.angle_alpha   90.00
_cell.angle_beta   90.00
_cell.angle_gamma   90.00
#
_symmetry.space_group_name_H-M   'P 1'
#
loop_
_entity.id
_entity.type
_entity.pdbx_description
1 polymer ?
#
loop_
_entity_poly.entity_id
_entity_poly.type
_entity_poly.pdbx_seq_one_letter_code
_entity_poly.pdbx_strand_id
1 'polypeptide(L)'
;ARAGGLDRTDPVSRHVMERANEIMGFPRHLSQHVGGFVITRDRLDEIVPIVKTAMDERKMVEWDKDDLDAVKILKVDVLALGMLTCLQRAFTLLTDHYPNARDDYGQPYVLATLPPEDKQVYKMICRADTLGVFQIESRAQMSMLPRLEPKTFYDLVIEVAIVRPGPIQGDMVHPYLRRRQGKEKPEYQKPELEAILSKTLGVPLFQEQAMNIAIVAGGFKPGEADELRRAMATFKRTGTIGNYRDRMINGMVGKGYTKDFAERCFKQIEGFGEYGFPESHAASFALLVYASCWFKTFYPDVFCAAILNSQPMGFYQPAQLVRDASDHGVDIRDVDVNFSVWDCTLEKAPFDPARILPRHAEMRGVIETKHAVRLGFRQIKGLSKERMAAFVEQRGSGYVSVRDVWLRSGLDVGEIERLAQADAFRSLGLDRREALWAVRALDGKSAAERLPLFDQPALRLRELEPETKLPKMPLGEHVIHDYRALGLSLKAHPVAFLRERLDRAGVIPNANLPSVRDGRRVSVAGLVLVRQRPGKGNAIFLTLED
;
A
#
# COMPACT_ATOMS: atom_id res chain seq x y z
N ALA A 1 -4.27 10.01 29.52
CA ALA A 1 -5.35 9.94 30.54
C ALA A 1 -6.73 10.02 29.90
N ARG A 2 -7.33 11.22 29.74
CA ARG A 2 -8.70 11.39 29.20
C ARG A 2 -8.93 10.72 27.84
N ALA A 3 -7.98 10.83 26.91
CA ALA A 3 -8.10 10.21 25.58
C ALA A 3 -8.08 8.67 25.58
N GLY A 4 -7.54 8.05 26.63
CA GLY A 4 -7.49 6.59 26.80
C GLY A 4 -8.49 6.06 27.83
N GLY A 5 -9.44 6.89 28.29
CA GLY A 5 -10.43 6.50 29.29
C GLY A 5 -9.86 6.28 30.70
N LEU A 6 -8.62 6.72 30.97
CA LEU A 6 -8.01 6.58 32.30
C LEU A 6 -8.50 7.69 33.22
N ASP A 7 -9.08 7.30 34.35
CA ASP A 7 -9.45 8.20 35.43
C ASP A 7 -8.19 8.71 36.16
N ARG A 8 -8.10 10.03 36.39
CA ARG A 8 -6.97 10.65 37.11
C ARG A 8 -7.21 10.70 38.61
N THR A 9 -8.44 10.47 39.07
CA THR A 9 -8.75 10.40 40.51
C THR A 9 -8.38 9.05 41.10
N ASP A 10 -8.46 7.97 40.31
CA ASP A 10 -7.95 6.64 40.67
C ASP A 10 -6.43 6.66 41.02
N PRO A 11 -6.04 6.24 42.24
CA PRO A 11 -4.65 6.19 42.67
C PRO A 11 -3.74 5.33 41.79
N VAL A 12 -4.24 4.20 41.28
CA VAL A 12 -3.44 3.28 40.43
C VAL A 12 -3.11 3.95 39.11
N SER A 13 -4.10 4.54 38.45
CA SER A 13 -3.93 5.28 37.21
C SER A 13 -2.98 6.47 37.36
N ARG A 14 -3.04 7.20 38.49
CA ARG A 14 -2.09 8.26 38.80
C ARG A 14 -0.67 7.73 38.93
N HIS A 15 -0.48 6.65 39.69
CA HIS A 15 0.82 6.03 39.89
C HIS A 15 1.43 5.54 38.57
N VAL A 16 0.64 4.88 37.72
CA VAL A 16 1.09 4.45 36.38
C VAL A 16 1.50 5.63 35.53
N MET A 17 0.75 6.74 35.56
CA MET A 17 1.10 7.94 34.80
C MET A 17 2.38 8.61 35.30
N GLU A 18 2.56 8.70 36.62
CA GLU A 18 3.78 9.25 37.23
C GLU A 18 5.00 8.42 36.82
N ARG A 19 4.95 7.09 37.01
CA ARG A 19 6.04 6.19 36.60
C ARG A 19 6.28 6.21 35.09
N ALA A 20 5.22 6.26 34.28
CA ALA A 20 5.35 6.35 32.83
C ALA A 20 6.02 7.65 32.38
N ASN A 21 5.74 8.77 33.05
CA ASN A 21 6.40 10.05 32.76
C ASN A 21 7.86 10.05 33.23
N GLU A 22 8.18 9.44 34.37
CA GLU A 22 9.56 9.31 34.87
C GLU A 22 10.46 8.53 33.91
N ILE A 23 9.91 7.51 33.22
CA ILE A 23 10.67 6.70 32.25
C ILE A 23 10.51 7.17 30.80
N MET A 24 9.78 8.26 30.57
CA MET A 24 9.53 8.77 29.22
C MET A 24 10.83 9.33 28.63
N GLY A 25 11.25 8.77 27.50
CA GLY A 25 12.49 9.16 26.84
C GLY A 25 13.70 8.28 27.19
N PHE A 26 13.56 7.33 28.13
CA PHE A 26 14.61 6.33 28.31
C PHE A 26 14.71 5.40 27.09
N PRO A 27 15.95 5.02 26.68
CA PRO A 27 16.16 4.06 25.62
C PRO A 27 15.60 2.69 26.03
N ARG A 28 14.95 1.99 25.08
CA ARG A 28 14.40 0.64 25.34
C ARG A 28 15.43 -0.46 25.08
N HIS A 29 15.96 -0.51 23.85
CA HIS A 29 16.95 -1.47 23.39
C HIS A 29 17.62 -0.91 22.14
N LEU A 30 18.84 -1.37 21.85
CA LEU A 30 19.51 -1.09 20.58
C LEU A 30 18.78 -1.86 19.47
N SER A 31 18.40 -1.15 18.41
CA SER A 31 17.72 -1.71 17.26
C SER A 31 18.41 -1.26 15.98
N GLN A 32 18.40 -2.13 14.96
CA GLN A 32 19.02 -1.85 13.68
C GLN A 32 18.25 -0.75 12.93
N HIS A 33 18.95 0.25 12.37
CA HIS A 33 18.36 1.14 11.39
C HIS A 33 18.08 0.37 10.09
N VAL A 34 16.82 0.32 9.67
CA VAL A 34 16.42 -0.40 8.46
C VAL A 34 17.02 0.29 7.24
N GLY A 35 18.07 -0.30 6.68
CA GLY A 35 18.74 0.17 5.46
C GLY A 35 19.97 1.06 5.68
N GLY A 36 20.33 1.40 6.91
CA GLY A 36 21.53 2.21 7.17
C GLY A 36 22.82 1.42 7.08
N PHE A 37 23.74 1.86 6.23
CA PHE A 37 25.08 1.33 6.11
C PHE A 37 26.09 2.41 6.42
N VAL A 38 27.16 2.02 7.12
CA VAL A 38 28.24 2.89 7.54
C VAL A 38 29.50 2.41 6.84
N ILE A 39 30.22 3.34 6.22
CA ILE A 39 31.44 3.06 5.46
C ILE A 39 32.56 3.93 6.02
N THR A 40 33.62 3.29 6.49
CA THR A 40 34.85 3.93 6.95
C THR A 40 35.99 3.62 5.99
N ARG A 41 37.00 4.50 5.95
CA ARG A 41 38.22 4.27 5.16
C ARG A 41 39.01 3.07 5.69
N ASP A 42 39.18 3.04 7.01
CA ASP A 42 39.90 2.00 7.74
C ASP A 42 38.92 1.11 8.51
N ARG A 43 39.46 0.25 9.36
CA ARG A 43 38.71 -0.71 10.17
C ARG A 43 37.67 -0.02 11.06
N LEU A 44 36.41 -0.39 10.89
CA LEU A 44 35.28 0.18 11.64
C LEU A 44 35.40 -0.06 13.16
N ASP A 45 35.95 -1.20 13.55
CA ASP A 45 36.14 -1.59 14.95
C ASP A 45 37.26 -0.82 15.68
N GLU A 46 38.07 -0.05 14.96
CA GLU A 46 39.02 0.90 15.56
C GLU A 46 38.34 2.23 15.95
N ILE A 47 37.13 2.47 15.46
CA ILE A 47 36.40 3.74 15.64
C ILE A 47 35.19 3.56 16.57
N VAL A 48 34.39 2.50 16.34
CA VAL A 48 33.14 2.27 17.06
C VAL A 48 32.95 0.79 17.40
N PRO A 49 32.44 0.46 18.60
CA PRO A 49 32.08 -0.91 18.95
C PRO A 49 31.07 -1.52 17.97
N ILE A 50 31.33 -2.76 17.57
CA ILE A 50 30.47 -3.53 16.66
C ILE A 50 29.80 -4.65 17.44
N VAL A 51 28.48 -4.70 17.39
CA VAL A 51 27.67 -5.73 18.03
C VAL A 51 26.99 -6.63 17.00
N LYS A 52 26.87 -7.92 17.35
CA LYS A 52 26.09 -8.87 16.55
C LYS A 52 24.61 -8.61 16.76
N THR A 53 23.83 -8.72 15.70
CA THR A 53 22.37 -8.69 15.80
C THR A 53 21.82 -10.10 16.03
N ALA A 54 20.50 -10.24 16.13
CA ALA A 54 19.83 -11.55 16.22
C ALA A 54 19.98 -12.42 14.95
N MET A 55 20.45 -11.83 13.83
CA MET A 55 20.77 -12.58 12.61
C MET A 55 22.29 -12.75 12.53
N ASP A 56 22.76 -13.99 12.39
CA ASP A 56 24.19 -14.34 12.48
C ASP A 56 25.10 -13.52 11.55
N GLU A 57 24.62 -13.25 10.34
CA GLU A 57 25.37 -12.51 9.30
C GLU A 57 25.27 -10.99 9.41
N ARG A 58 24.52 -10.46 10.39
CA ARG A 58 24.31 -9.02 10.53
C ARG A 58 24.97 -8.46 11.79
N LYS A 59 25.74 -7.40 11.57
CA LYS A 59 26.41 -6.61 12.59
C LYS A 59 25.88 -5.18 12.55
N MET A 60 25.88 -4.50 13.70
CA MET A 60 25.52 -3.09 13.81
C MET A 60 26.51 -2.36 14.70
N VAL A 61 26.58 -1.04 14.54
CA VAL A 61 27.35 -0.15 15.43
C VAL A 61 26.46 0.32 16.57
N GLU A 62 27.05 0.67 17.71
CA GLU A 62 26.28 1.16 18.88
C GLU A 62 25.83 2.63 18.76
N TRP A 63 26.48 3.39 17.88
CA TRP A 63 26.20 4.81 17.67
C TRP A 63 24.95 5.05 16.83
N ASP A 64 24.22 6.10 17.17
CA ASP A 64 23.04 6.52 16.42
C ASP A 64 23.41 7.40 15.21
N LYS A 65 22.38 7.89 14.50
CA LYS A 65 22.58 8.73 13.32
C LYS A 65 23.31 10.04 13.65
N ASP A 66 22.95 10.68 14.76
CA ASP A 66 23.45 12.00 15.11
C ASP A 66 24.92 11.91 15.54
N ASP A 67 25.28 10.83 16.25
CA ASP A 67 26.66 10.51 16.60
C ASP A 67 27.52 10.27 15.35
N LEU A 68 27.03 9.45 14.40
CA LEU A 68 27.74 9.17 13.14
C LEU A 68 27.94 10.43 12.29
N ASP A 69 26.94 11.31 12.25
CA ASP A 69 27.02 12.60 11.54
C ASP A 69 28.03 13.54 12.24
N ALA A 70 28.09 13.55 13.57
CA ALA A 70 29.02 14.37 14.34
C ALA A 70 30.48 13.99 14.08
N VAL A 71 30.78 12.69 13.94
CA VAL A 71 32.12 12.20 13.59
C VAL A 71 32.37 12.14 12.08
N LYS A 72 31.40 12.59 11.27
CA LYS A 72 31.49 12.68 9.79
C LYS A 72 31.80 11.34 9.12
N ILE A 73 31.27 10.24 9.65
CA ILE A 73 31.40 8.94 8.98
C ILE A 73 30.43 8.89 7.80
N LEU A 74 30.87 8.33 6.68
CA LEU A 74 30.03 8.17 5.50
C LEU A 74 28.89 7.19 5.79
N LYS A 75 27.66 7.69 5.66
CA LYS A 75 26.43 6.93 5.78
C LYS A 75 25.75 6.79 4.42
N VAL A 76 25.31 5.57 4.09
CA VAL A 76 24.50 5.27 2.89
C VAL A 76 23.24 4.53 3.32
N ASP A 77 22.08 4.97 2.84
CA ASP A 77 20.82 4.28 3.08
C ASP A 77 20.44 3.42 1.86
N VAL A 78 20.38 2.10 2.05
CA VAL A 78 19.86 1.13 1.08
C VAL A 78 18.48 0.70 1.56
N LEU A 79 17.46 1.39 1.02
CA LEU A 79 16.08 1.20 1.42
C LEU A 79 15.40 0.09 0.60
N ALA A 80 14.64 -0.76 1.28
CA ALA A 80 13.76 -1.71 0.62
C ALA A 80 12.38 -1.07 0.38
N LEU A 81 12.07 -0.76 -0.88
CA LEU A 81 10.77 -0.21 -1.26
C LEU A 81 9.90 -1.30 -1.90
N GLY A 82 8.85 -1.73 -1.20
CA GLY A 82 7.99 -2.83 -1.66
C GLY A 82 7.38 -2.63 -3.06
N MET A 83 7.11 -1.38 -3.45
CA MET A 83 6.61 -1.08 -4.80
C MET A 83 7.64 -1.38 -5.90
N LEU A 84 8.95 -1.26 -5.65
CA LEU A 84 9.95 -1.68 -6.63
C LEU A 84 9.91 -3.20 -6.82
N THR A 85 9.72 -3.98 -5.75
CA THR A 85 9.52 -5.43 -5.84
C THR A 85 8.23 -5.77 -6.60
N CYS A 86 7.14 -5.04 -6.36
CA CYS A 86 5.89 -5.18 -7.08
C CYS A 86 6.07 -4.91 -8.58
N LEU A 87 6.68 -3.78 -8.95
CA LEU A 87 6.91 -3.42 -10.34
C LEU A 87 7.85 -4.41 -11.03
N GLN A 88 8.93 -4.84 -10.36
CA GLN A 88 9.82 -5.87 -10.91
C GLN A 88 9.05 -7.14 -11.27
N ARG A 89 8.19 -7.63 -10.36
CA ARG A 89 7.33 -8.79 -10.61
C ARG A 89 6.30 -8.53 -11.71
N ALA A 90 5.74 -7.32 -11.78
CA ALA A 90 4.79 -6.94 -12.81
C ALA A 90 5.46 -6.94 -14.20
N PHE A 91 6.68 -6.41 -14.33
CA PHE A 91 7.44 -6.47 -15.58
C PHE A 91 7.79 -7.91 -15.99
N THR A 92 8.19 -8.75 -15.03
CA THR A 92 8.43 -10.19 -15.29
C THR A 92 7.16 -10.86 -15.80
N LEU A 93 6.04 -10.73 -15.08
CA LEU A 93 4.75 -11.30 -15.48
C LEU A 93 4.26 -10.76 -16.84
N LEU A 94 4.46 -9.47 -17.12
CA LEU A 94 4.13 -8.87 -18.41
C LEU A 94 4.96 -9.50 -19.54
N THR A 95 6.27 -9.64 -19.32
CA THR A 95 7.17 -10.25 -20.31
C THR A 95 6.80 -11.70 -20.60
N ASP A 96 6.46 -12.46 -19.56
CA ASP A 96 6.17 -13.90 -19.66
C ASP A 96 4.79 -14.17 -20.29
N HIS A 97 3.78 -13.34 -20.00
CA HIS A 97 2.39 -13.60 -20.38
C HIS A 97 1.89 -12.71 -21.54
N TYR A 98 2.53 -11.57 -21.80
CA TYR A 98 2.17 -10.62 -22.85
C TYR A 98 3.37 -10.35 -23.76
N PRO A 99 3.82 -11.32 -24.57
CA PRO A 99 5.04 -11.20 -25.38
C PRO A 99 4.96 -10.10 -26.45
N ASN A 100 3.77 -9.58 -26.74
CA ASN A 100 3.55 -8.47 -27.68
C ASN A 100 3.58 -7.09 -27.01
N ALA A 101 3.56 -7.02 -25.67
CA ALA A 101 3.66 -5.77 -24.93
C ALA A 101 5.15 -5.36 -24.83
N ARG A 102 5.61 -4.65 -25.86
CA ARG A 102 7.03 -4.29 -26.05
C ARG A 102 7.16 -2.83 -26.45
N ASP A 103 8.33 -2.27 -26.19
CA ASP A 103 8.64 -0.92 -26.65
C ASP A 103 8.78 -0.83 -28.18
N ASP A 104 9.00 0.39 -28.68
CA ASP A 104 9.12 0.69 -30.10
C ASP A 104 10.26 -0.07 -30.81
N TYR A 105 11.20 -0.63 -30.03
CA TYR A 105 12.34 -1.42 -30.52
C TYR A 105 12.14 -2.94 -30.35
N GLY A 106 10.96 -3.37 -29.92
CA GLY A 106 10.65 -4.79 -29.69
C GLY A 106 11.35 -5.38 -28.45
N GLN A 107 11.78 -4.55 -27.49
CA GLN A 107 12.32 -5.01 -26.21
C GLN A 107 11.22 -5.09 -25.14
N PRO A 108 11.36 -5.97 -24.13
CA PRO A 108 10.44 -5.98 -23.00
C PRO A 108 10.43 -4.61 -22.30
N TYR A 109 9.24 -4.13 -21.94
CA TYR A 109 9.15 -2.88 -21.19
C TYR A 109 9.93 -2.95 -19.88
N VAL A 110 10.65 -1.86 -19.59
CA VAL A 110 11.25 -1.59 -18.29
C VAL A 110 10.79 -0.23 -17.80
N LEU A 111 11.08 0.11 -16.55
CA LEU A 111 10.65 1.39 -15.96
C LEU A 111 11.04 2.62 -16.82
N ALA A 112 12.22 2.58 -17.46
CA ALA A 112 12.73 3.66 -18.29
C ALA A 112 12.11 3.72 -19.71
N THR A 113 11.51 2.63 -20.20
CA THR A 113 10.95 2.53 -21.55
C THR A 113 9.42 2.47 -21.57
N LEU A 114 8.77 2.55 -20.41
CA LEU A 114 7.32 2.67 -20.34
C LEU A 114 6.84 3.90 -21.11
N PRO A 115 5.76 3.79 -21.91
CA PRO A 115 5.21 4.92 -22.64
C PRO A 115 4.88 6.07 -21.70
N PRO A 116 5.51 7.24 -21.83
CA PRO A 116 5.24 8.37 -20.96
C PRO A 116 3.93 9.06 -21.36
N GLU A 117 3.30 9.71 -20.40
CA GLU A 117 2.20 10.66 -20.63
C GLU A 117 0.93 10.07 -21.33
N ASP A 118 0.59 8.81 -21.06
CA ASP A 118 -0.60 8.18 -21.64
C ASP A 118 -1.90 8.76 -21.06
N LYS A 119 -2.81 9.17 -21.96
CA LYS A 119 -4.08 9.82 -21.60
C LYS A 119 -5.03 8.92 -20.81
N GLN A 120 -5.04 7.62 -21.08
CA GLN A 120 -5.92 6.67 -20.38
C GLN A 120 -5.48 6.48 -18.93
N VAL A 121 -4.17 6.49 -18.68
CA VAL A 121 -3.59 6.44 -17.33
C VAL A 121 -4.07 7.64 -16.52
N TYR A 122 -3.97 8.86 -17.07
CA TYR A 122 -4.47 10.05 -16.38
C TYR A 122 -5.97 10.06 -16.18
N LYS A 123 -6.77 9.57 -17.14
CA LYS A 123 -8.22 9.43 -16.95
C LYS A 123 -8.56 8.52 -15.77
N MET A 124 -7.90 7.37 -15.66
CA MET A 124 -8.06 6.46 -14.52
C MET A 124 -7.71 7.17 -13.19
N ILE A 125 -6.58 7.88 -13.17
CA ILE A 125 -6.14 8.66 -12.01
C ILE A 125 -7.18 9.74 -11.63
N CYS A 126 -7.69 10.51 -12.58
CA CYS A 126 -8.70 11.55 -12.35
C CYS A 126 -10.00 11.01 -11.75
N ARG A 127 -10.38 9.76 -12.04
CA ARG A 127 -11.53 9.09 -11.41
C ARG A 127 -11.25 8.58 -10.00
N ALA A 128 -10.05 8.82 -9.47
CA ALA A 128 -9.56 8.27 -8.21
C ALA A 128 -9.54 6.73 -8.18
N ASP A 129 -9.30 6.10 -9.32
CA ASP A 129 -9.22 4.64 -9.44
C ASP A 129 -7.79 4.15 -9.18
N THR A 130 -7.33 4.37 -7.95
CA THR A 130 -5.92 4.24 -7.55
C THR A 130 -5.69 3.27 -6.40
N LEU A 131 -6.64 2.36 -6.15
CA LEU A 131 -6.47 1.30 -5.15
C LEU A 131 -5.23 0.45 -5.48
N GLY A 132 -4.29 0.33 -4.52
CA GLY A 132 -3.03 -0.41 -4.66
C GLY A 132 -1.91 0.37 -5.36
N VAL A 133 -2.20 1.51 -5.97
CA VAL A 133 -1.21 2.37 -6.65
C VAL A 133 -0.29 3.04 -5.63
N PHE A 134 0.97 3.23 -6.01
CA PHE A 134 1.96 3.85 -5.12
C PHE A 134 1.57 5.30 -4.74
N GLN A 135 1.70 5.66 -3.46
CA GLN A 135 1.53 7.01 -2.87
C GLN A 135 0.14 7.67 -2.98
N ILE A 136 -0.62 7.46 -4.06
CA ILE A 136 -1.90 8.15 -4.33
C ILE A 136 -3.14 7.28 -4.07
N GLU A 137 -3.01 6.24 -3.24
CA GLU A 137 -4.10 5.32 -2.87
C GLU A 137 -4.87 5.70 -1.59
N SER A 138 -4.33 6.61 -0.77
CA SER A 138 -4.97 6.99 0.50
C SER A 138 -6.29 7.73 0.25
N ARG A 139 -7.23 7.70 1.20
CA ARG A 139 -8.53 8.39 1.04
C ARG A 139 -8.40 9.89 0.82
N ALA A 140 -7.44 10.54 1.46
CA ALA A 140 -7.19 11.96 1.25
C ALA A 140 -6.70 12.22 -0.19
N GLN A 141 -5.77 11.40 -0.70
CA GLN A 141 -5.28 11.44 -2.08
C GLN A 141 -6.42 11.17 -3.07
N MET A 142 -7.16 10.06 -2.92
CA MET A 142 -8.31 9.73 -3.76
C MET A 142 -9.39 10.82 -3.79
N SER A 143 -9.59 11.55 -2.69
CA SER A 143 -10.53 12.69 -2.67
C SER A 143 -10.02 13.93 -3.41
N MET A 144 -8.70 14.03 -3.58
CA MET A 144 -8.02 15.15 -4.24
C MET A 144 -7.92 14.94 -5.74
N LEU A 145 -7.67 13.72 -6.20
CA LEU A 145 -7.49 13.40 -7.63
C LEU A 145 -8.58 13.96 -8.56
N PRO A 146 -9.91 13.82 -8.27
CA PRO A 146 -10.96 14.38 -9.13
C PRO A 146 -11.02 15.91 -9.10
N ARG A 147 -10.39 16.55 -8.10
CA ARG A 147 -10.34 18.00 -7.96
C ARG A 147 -9.08 18.59 -8.61
N LEU A 148 -7.97 17.85 -8.57
CA LEU A 148 -6.69 18.21 -9.19
C LEU A 148 -6.73 18.01 -10.71
N GLU A 149 -7.38 16.93 -11.15
CA GLU A 149 -7.39 16.46 -12.54
C GLU A 149 -5.97 16.44 -13.16
N PRO A 150 -5.11 15.49 -12.75
CA PRO A 150 -3.79 15.33 -13.36
C PRO A 150 -3.87 15.07 -14.86
N LYS A 151 -3.08 15.81 -15.65
CA LYS A 151 -3.00 15.70 -17.12
C LYS A 151 -1.58 15.54 -17.64
N THR A 152 -0.60 15.78 -16.77
CA THR A 152 0.83 15.74 -17.09
C THR A 152 1.61 15.08 -15.95
N PHE A 153 2.83 14.64 -16.21
CA PHE A 153 3.69 14.02 -15.22
C PHE A 153 3.93 14.95 -14.02
N TYR A 154 4.10 16.25 -14.29
CA TYR A 154 4.33 17.23 -13.25
C TYR A 154 3.15 17.36 -12.28
N ASP A 155 1.91 17.09 -12.73
CA ASP A 155 0.76 17.05 -11.83
C ASP A 155 0.87 15.90 -10.81
N LEU A 156 1.47 14.77 -11.18
CA LEU A 156 1.74 13.67 -10.26
C LEU A 156 2.83 14.03 -9.24
N VAL A 157 3.85 14.79 -9.66
CA VAL A 157 4.88 15.34 -8.76
C VAL A 157 4.23 16.20 -7.67
N ILE A 158 3.27 17.03 -8.07
CA ILE A 158 2.49 17.86 -7.14
C ILE A 158 1.62 16.99 -6.22
N GLU A 159 0.89 16.01 -6.75
CA GLU A 159 -0.01 15.13 -5.98
C GLU A 159 0.74 14.37 -4.86
N VAL A 160 1.95 13.89 -5.15
CA VAL A 160 2.82 13.22 -4.16
C VAL A 160 3.24 14.17 -3.03
N ALA A 161 3.36 15.47 -3.31
CA ALA A 161 3.83 16.47 -2.35
C ALA A 161 2.71 17.14 -1.54
N ILE A 162 1.53 17.34 -2.13
CA ILE A 162 0.53 18.29 -1.64
C ILE A 162 -0.34 17.75 -0.48
N VAL A 163 -0.65 16.45 -0.42
CA VAL A 163 -1.51 15.87 0.63
C VAL A 163 -0.70 15.54 1.89
N ARG A 164 -0.28 16.58 2.61
CA ARG A 164 0.57 16.46 3.80
C ARG A 164 0.23 17.51 4.86
N PRO A 165 0.57 17.29 6.14
CA PRO A 165 0.27 18.24 7.20
C PRO A 165 0.81 19.65 6.94
N GLY A 166 2.02 19.79 6.38
CA GLY A 166 2.63 21.09 6.06
C GLY A 166 1.81 21.95 5.11
N PRO A 167 1.61 21.52 3.85
CA PRO A 167 0.77 22.24 2.89
C PRO A 167 -0.65 22.52 3.40
N ILE A 168 -1.22 21.61 4.21
CA ILE A 168 -2.55 21.80 4.82
C ILE A 168 -2.52 22.91 5.89
N GLN A 169 -1.52 22.90 6.78
CA GLN A 169 -1.35 23.92 7.82
C GLN A 169 -0.95 25.28 7.25
N GLY A 170 -0.20 25.30 6.16
CA GLY A 170 0.23 26.48 5.43
C GLY A 170 -0.86 27.10 4.52
N ASP A 171 -2.07 26.54 4.52
CA ASP A 171 -3.20 26.95 3.67
C ASP A 171 -2.84 27.02 2.16
N MET A 172 -2.01 26.10 1.69
CA MET A 172 -1.51 26.06 0.30
C MET A 172 -2.42 25.24 -0.62
N VAL A 173 -3.08 24.22 -0.06
CA VAL A 173 -3.88 23.25 -0.81
C VAL A 173 -5.10 23.90 -1.49
N HIS A 174 -5.87 24.68 -0.74
CA HIS A 174 -7.11 25.28 -1.25
C HIS A 174 -6.87 26.32 -2.35
N PRO A 175 -5.92 27.27 -2.21
CA PRO A 175 -5.57 28.20 -3.28
C PRO A 175 -5.11 27.49 -4.56
N TYR A 176 -4.23 26.49 -4.43
CA TYR A 176 -3.74 25.74 -5.59
C TYR A 176 -4.89 25.07 -6.35
N LEU A 177 -5.79 24.38 -5.64
CA LEU A 177 -6.95 23.72 -6.26
C LEU A 177 -7.92 24.70 -6.91
N ARG A 178 -8.20 25.86 -6.29
CA ARG A 178 -9.08 26.88 -6.92
C ARG A 178 -8.49 27.39 -8.22
N ARG A 179 -7.17 27.64 -8.25
CA ARG A 179 -6.46 28.09 -9.46
C ARG A 179 -6.43 27.02 -10.53
N ARG A 180 -6.17 25.76 -10.14
CA ARG A 180 -6.21 24.61 -11.04
C ARG A 180 -7.59 24.42 -11.68
N GLN A 181 -8.65 24.65 -10.92
CA GLN A 181 -10.04 24.56 -11.38
C GLN A 181 -10.51 25.82 -12.15
N GLY A 182 -9.64 26.82 -12.35
CA GLY A 182 -9.99 28.07 -13.02
C GLY A 182 -10.95 28.98 -12.23
N LYS A 183 -11.16 28.70 -10.94
CA LYS A 183 -12.01 29.52 -10.05
C LYS A 183 -11.31 30.79 -9.54
N GLU A 184 -9.98 30.81 -9.61
CA GLU A 184 -9.11 31.91 -9.20
C GLU A 184 -8.00 32.04 -10.24
N LYS A 185 -7.64 33.27 -10.66
CA LYS A 185 -6.49 33.46 -11.55
C LYS A 185 -5.20 33.45 -10.71
N PRO A 186 -4.13 32.77 -11.15
CA PRO A 186 -2.82 32.93 -10.53
C PRO A 186 -2.35 34.38 -10.65
N GLU A 187 -2.03 35.00 -9.52
CA GLU A 187 -1.43 36.34 -9.47
C GLU A 187 0.07 36.22 -9.17
N TYR A 188 0.89 36.83 -10.01
CA TYR A 188 2.33 36.93 -9.83
C TYR A 188 2.69 38.41 -9.71
N GLN A 189 3.24 38.83 -8.56
CA GLN A 189 3.59 40.25 -8.37
C GLN A 189 4.71 40.71 -9.31
N LYS A 190 5.62 39.79 -9.68
CA LYS A 190 6.78 40.08 -10.54
C LYS A 190 7.11 38.89 -11.45
N PRO A 191 7.74 39.15 -12.62
CA PRO A 191 8.20 38.11 -13.55
C PRO A 191 9.14 37.08 -12.91
N GLU A 192 9.96 37.53 -11.96
CA GLU A 192 10.92 36.70 -11.23
C GLU A 192 10.23 35.60 -10.41
N LEU A 193 9.10 35.93 -9.76
CA LEU A 193 8.30 34.96 -9.01
C LEU A 193 7.46 34.07 -9.93
N GLU A 194 7.02 34.60 -11.07
CA GLU A 194 6.36 33.80 -12.09
C GLU A 194 7.26 32.69 -12.62
N ALA A 195 8.55 32.98 -12.85
CA ALA A 195 9.52 31.97 -13.28
C ALA A 195 9.66 30.81 -12.26
N ILE A 196 9.51 31.08 -10.96
CA ILE A 196 9.64 30.08 -9.89
C ILE A 196 8.32 29.32 -9.66
N LEU A 197 7.19 30.01 -9.73
CA LEU A 197 5.88 29.52 -9.26
C LEU A 197 4.88 29.24 -10.38
N SER A 198 5.22 29.48 -11.65
CA SER A 198 4.34 29.23 -12.81
C SER A 198 3.84 27.78 -12.81
N LYS A 199 4.73 26.81 -12.61
CA LYS A 199 4.42 25.37 -12.58
C LYS A 199 3.48 24.97 -11.44
N THR A 200 3.45 25.74 -10.36
CA THR A 200 2.61 25.50 -9.16
C THR A 200 1.54 26.58 -8.99
N LEU A 201 1.17 27.27 -10.07
CA LEU A 201 0.08 28.24 -10.12
C LEU A 201 0.20 29.34 -9.03
N GLY A 202 1.41 29.83 -8.77
CA GLY A 202 1.64 30.90 -7.81
C GLY A 202 1.60 30.47 -6.34
N VAL A 203 1.64 29.16 -6.06
CA VAL A 203 1.69 28.61 -4.69
C VAL A 203 3.02 27.89 -4.50
N PRO A 204 3.85 28.25 -3.50
CA PRO A 204 5.04 27.47 -3.21
C PRO A 204 4.60 26.12 -2.64
N LEU A 205 5.03 25.02 -3.25
CA LEU A 205 4.72 23.65 -2.84
C LEU A 205 5.96 22.81 -2.52
N PHE A 206 7.15 23.24 -2.96
CA PHE A 206 8.41 22.52 -2.77
C PHE A 206 9.43 23.32 -1.95
N GLN A 207 10.35 22.61 -1.29
CA GLN A 207 11.43 23.24 -0.53
C GLN A 207 12.31 24.12 -1.43
N GLU A 208 12.63 23.64 -2.63
CA GLU A 208 13.45 24.34 -3.61
C GLU A 208 12.79 25.65 -4.06
N GLN A 209 11.46 25.68 -4.20
CA GLN A 209 10.72 26.90 -4.50
C GLN A 209 10.80 27.91 -3.35
N ALA A 210 10.62 27.45 -2.10
CA ALA A 210 10.75 28.29 -0.91
C ALA A 210 12.16 28.91 -0.81
N MET A 211 13.21 28.11 -1.05
CA MET A 211 14.59 28.60 -1.07
C MET A 211 14.82 29.62 -2.19
N ASN A 212 14.31 29.36 -3.39
CA ASN A 212 14.41 30.29 -4.52
C ASN A 212 13.68 31.61 -4.25
N ILE A 213 12.53 31.59 -3.58
CA ILE A 213 11.85 32.82 -3.13
C ILE A 213 12.72 33.60 -2.14
N ALA A 214 13.35 32.93 -1.16
CA ALA A 214 14.22 33.59 -0.20
C ALA A 214 15.44 34.26 -0.86
N ILE A 215 16.02 33.63 -1.88
CA ILE A 215 17.16 34.17 -2.64
C ILE A 215 16.71 35.34 -3.54
N VAL A 216 15.73 35.08 -4.41
CA VAL A 216 15.32 36.02 -5.46
C VAL A 216 14.50 37.18 -4.89
N ALA A 217 13.48 36.90 -4.08
CA ALA A 217 12.64 37.94 -3.49
C ALA A 217 13.19 38.46 -2.15
N GLY A 218 13.71 37.57 -1.29
CA GLY A 218 14.24 37.96 0.03
C GLY A 218 15.67 38.50 0.02
N GLY A 219 16.43 38.33 -1.06
CA GLY A 219 17.82 38.81 -1.17
C GLY A 219 18.84 38.00 -0.37
N PHE A 220 18.52 36.75 -0.01
CA PHE A 220 19.44 35.85 0.69
C PHE A 220 20.53 35.34 -0.26
N LYS A 221 21.73 35.10 0.26
CA LYS A 221 22.74 34.29 -0.44
C LYS A 221 22.33 32.81 -0.38
N PRO A 222 22.77 31.95 -1.33
CA PRO A 222 22.43 30.53 -1.32
C PRO A 222 22.75 29.80 0.00
N GLY A 223 23.90 30.10 0.62
CA GLY A 223 24.27 29.54 1.92
C GLY A 223 23.33 29.97 3.06
N GLU A 224 22.88 31.22 3.05
CA GLU A 224 21.96 31.76 4.07
C GLU A 224 20.54 31.21 3.90
N ALA A 225 20.13 30.91 2.67
CA ALA A 225 18.85 30.26 2.40
C ALA A 225 18.84 28.81 2.92
N ASP A 226 19.98 28.10 2.86
CA ASP A 226 20.10 26.78 3.46
C ASP A 226 20.18 26.84 5.00
N GLU A 227 20.83 27.85 5.57
CA GLU A 227 20.79 28.10 7.02
C GLU A 227 19.35 28.37 7.50
N LEU A 228 18.58 29.18 6.76
CA LEU A 228 17.15 29.38 7.00
C LEU A 228 16.40 28.04 6.99
N ARG A 229 16.62 27.20 5.97
CA ARG A 229 16.01 25.87 5.89
C ARG A 229 16.33 25.00 7.12
N ARG A 230 17.58 24.96 7.58
CA ARG A 230 17.99 24.18 8.76
C ARG A 230 17.41 24.74 10.07
N ALA A 231 17.40 26.06 10.22
CA ALA A 231 16.82 26.74 11.38
C ALA A 231 15.32 26.47 11.50
N MET A 232 14.64 26.32 10.37
CA MET A 232 13.23 25.98 10.32
C MET A 232 12.90 24.53 10.71
N ALA A 233 13.82 23.58 10.50
CA ALA A 233 13.65 22.20 10.98
C ALA A 233 13.78 22.11 12.52
N THR A 234 14.51 23.05 13.14
CA THR A 234 14.75 23.12 14.60
C THR A 234 13.80 24.06 15.33
N PHE A 235 12.76 24.54 14.64
CA PHE A 235 11.78 25.57 15.03
C PHE A 235 11.31 25.53 16.50
N LYS A 236 11.02 24.36 17.06
CA LYS A 236 10.54 24.22 18.45
C LYS A 236 11.64 24.30 19.52
N ARG A 237 12.91 24.14 19.17
CA ARG A 237 14.01 24.02 20.15
C ARG A 237 14.82 25.30 20.34
N THR A 238 14.89 26.21 19.36
CA THR A 238 15.97 27.21 19.31
C THR A 238 15.54 28.68 19.30
N GLY A 239 14.28 29.02 19.02
CA GLY A 239 13.75 30.40 19.19
C GLY A 239 14.35 31.49 18.27
N THR A 240 15.15 31.14 17.26
CA THR A 240 15.91 32.05 16.39
C THR A 240 15.14 32.64 15.20
N ILE A 241 13.81 32.48 15.16
CA ILE A 241 12.96 32.78 13.98
C ILE A 241 12.81 34.28 13.69
N GLY A 242 12.75 35.13 14.72
CA GLY A 242 12.47 36.56 14.57
C GLY A 242 13.46 37.25 13.62
N ASN A 243 14.74 36.93 13.76
CA ASN A 243 15.81 37.54 12.95
C ASN A 243 15.65 37.22 11.46
N TYR A 244 15.33 35.97 11.11
CA TYR A 244 15.16 35.56 9.72
C TYR A 244 13.86 36.08 9.11
N ARG A 245 12.78 36.15 9.92
CA ARG A 245 11.51 36.74 9.51
C ARG A 245 11.68 38.18 9.09
N ASP A 246 12.26 38.99 9.97
CA ASP A 246 12.41 40.42 9.71
C ASP A 246 13.36 40.67 8.54
N ARG A 247 14.44 39.88 8.44
CA ARG A 247 15.37 39.94 7.31
C ARG A 247 14.67 39.65 5.96
N MET A 248 13.87 38.59 5.88
CA MET A 248 13.18 38.23 4.64
C MET A 248 12.12 39.26 4.26
N ILE A 249 11.31 39.72 5.23
CA ILE A 249 10.28 40.73 4.98
C ILE A 249 10.92 42.04 4.51
N ASN A 250 11.96 42.52 5.22
CA ASN A 250 12.65 43.75 4.85
C ASN A 250 13.35 43.62 3.47
N GLY A 251 13.93 42.46 3.17
CA GLY A 251 14.51 42.18 1.86
C GLY A 251 13.48 42.23 0.73
N MET A 252 12.32 41.61 0.92
CA MET A 252 11.22 41.65 -0.05
C MET A 252 10.64 43.07 -0.21
N VAL A 253 10.41 43.79 0.89
CA VAL A 253 9.92 45.17 0.84
C VAL A 253 10.94 46.08 0.15
N GLY A 254 12.23 45.92 0.43
CA GLY A 254 13.30 46.66 -0.24
C GLY A 254 13.40 46.39 -1.74
N LYS A 255 12.95 45.21 -2.19
CA LYS A 255 12.80 44.89 -3.61
C LYS A 255 11.45 45.32 -4.19
N GLY A 256 10.57 45.99 -3.45
CA GLY A 256 9.29 46.51 -3.94
C GLY A 256 8.12 45.53 -3.90
N TYR A 257 8.19 44.49 -3.06
CA TYR A 257 7.02 43.63 -2.75
C TYR A 257 6.20 44.26 -1.62
N THR A 258 4.87 44.07 -1.64
CA THR A 258 4.00 44.54 -0.54
C THR A 258 4.31 43.79 0.76
N LYS A 259 4.33 44.48 1.90
CA LYS A 259 4.62 43.86 3.22
C LYS A 259 3.71 42.67 3.54
N ASP A 260 2.42 42.81 3.26
CA ASP A 260 1.41 41.76 3.45
C ASP A 260 1.70 40.49 2.63
N PHE A 261 2.19 40.65 1.39
CA PHE A 261 2.67 39.52 0.59
C PHE A 261 3.94 38.89 1.16
N ALA A 262 4.90 39.68 1.60
CA ALA A 262 6.13 39.18 2.21
C ALA A 262 5.85 38.38 3.50
N GLU A 263 4.91 38.85 4.33
CA GLU A 263 4.45 38.14 5.52
C GLU A 263 3.75 36.81 5.19
N ARG A 264 2.90 36.79 4.14
CA ARG A 264 2.31 35.54 3.64
C ARG A 264 3.36 34.56 3.13
N CYS A 265 4.33 35.03 2.34
CA CYS A 265 5.42 34.18 1.85
C CYS A 265 6.24 33.60 3.00
N PHE A 266 6.56 34.39 4.04
CA PHE A 266 7.27 33.88 5.20
C PHE A 266 6.45 32.83 5.96
N LYS A 267 5.15 33.07 6.18
CA LYS A 267 4.24 32.10 6.83
C LYS A 267 4.12 30.80 6.04
N GLN A 268 4.07 30.90 4.71
CA GLN A 268 4.11 29.74 3.83
C GLN A 268 5.41 28.98 4.00
N ILE A 269 6.56 29.68 3.95
CA ILE A 269 7.88 29.12 4.19
C ILE A 269 7.90 28.44 5.56
N GLU A 270 7.45 29.06 6.66
CA GLU A 270 7.39 28.49 8.01
C GLU A 270 6.75 27.09 8.04
N GLY A 271 5.65 26.89 7.29
CA GLY A 271 5.00 25.57 7.15
C GLY A 271 5.86 24.49 6.49
N PHE A 272 6.88 24.87 5.71
CA PHE A 272 7.87 23.94 5.12
C PHE A 272 8.95 23.49 6.10
N GLY A 273 9.15 24.17 7.23
CA GLY A 273 10.18 23.79 8.20
C GLY A 273 9.98 22.40 8.79
N GLU A 274 8.73 22.03 9.06
CA GLU A 274 8.38 20.71 9.60
C GLU A 274 8.05 19.67 8.52
N TYR A 275 7.64 20.10 7.32
CA TYR A 275 6.96 19.23 6.34
C TYR A 275 7.30 19.49 4.88
N GLY A 276 8.28 20.35 4.61
CA GLY A 276 8.64 20.66 3.25
C GLY A 276 9.11 19.42 2.50
N PHE A 277 8.75 19.33 1.23
CA PHE A 277 9.11 18.18 0.41
C PHE A 277 10.03 18.59 -0.74
N PRO A 278 11.17 17.89 -0.94
CA PRO A 278 12.03 18.14 -2.09
C PRO A 278 11.31 17.79 -3.40
N GLU A 279 11.37 18.70 -4.38
CA GLU A 279 10.83 18.51 -5.73
C GLU A 279 11.49 17.32 -6.42
N SER A 280 12.81 17.19 -6.29
CA SER A 280 13.58 16.06 -6.85
C SER A 280 13.10 14.71 -6.33
N HIS A 281 12.85 14.61 -5.03
CA HIS A 281 12.32 13.41 -4.41
C HIS A 281 10.89 13.11 -4.86
N ALA A 282 10.04 14.14 -4.93
CA ALA A 282 8.68 14.01 -5.48
C ALA A 282 8.68 13.49 -6.92
N ALA A 283 9.58 14.02 -7.77
CA ALA A 283 9.70 13.61 -9.15
C ALA A 283 10.12 12.14 -9.27
N SER A 284 11.12 11.69 -8.50
CA SER A 284 11.53 10.28 -8.49
C SER A 284 10.38 9.34 -8.09
N PHE A 285 9.55 9.74 -7.11
CA PHE A 285 8.43 8.92 -6.65
C PHE A 285 7.28 8.92 -7.65
N ALA A 286 7.03 10.04 -8.32
CA ALA A 286 6.01 10.16 -9.36
C ALA A 286 6.22 9.18 -10.52
N LEU A 287 7.47 8.81 -10.83
CA LEU A 287 7.77 7.74 -11.81
C LEU A 287 7.16 6.40 -11.39
N LEU A 288 7.26 6.04 -10.11
CA LEU A 288 6.68 4.80 -9.57
C LEU A 288 5.15 4.88 -9.48
N VAL A 289 4.62 6.07 -9.18
CA VAL A 289 3.16 6.33 -9.25
C VAL A 289 2.67 6.05 -10.67
N TYR A 290 3.28 6.68 -11.67
CA TYR A 290 2.90 6.51 -13.06
C TYR A 290 3.03 5.04 -13.51
N ALA A 291 4.14 4.38 -13.20
CA ALA A 291 4.34 2.98 -13.57
C ALA A 291 3.30 2.04 -12.95
N SER A 292 2.98 2.21 -11.65
CA SER A 292 1.95 1.41 -11.00
C SER A 292 0.54 1.70 -11.56
N CYS A 293 0.23 2.96 -11.88
CA CYS A 293 -1.00 3.31 -12.59
C CYS A 293 -1.07 2.69 -13.98
N TRP A 294 0.04 2.68 -14.73
CA TRP A 294 0.09 2.11 -16.08
C TRP A 294 -0.25 0.62 -16.06
N PHE A 295 0.35 -0.14 -15.14
CA PHE A 295 0.00 -1.55 -14.97
C PHE A 295 -1.47 -1.75 -14.60
N LYS A 296 -2.00 -0.98 -13.65
CA LYS A 296 -3.42 -1.07 -13.29
C LYS A 296 -4.36 -0.68 -14.44
N THR A 297 -3.97 0.29 -15.27
CA THR A 297 -4.76 0.80 -16.41
C THR A 297 -4.93 -0.25 -17.49
N PHE A 298 -3.83 -0.91 -17.90
CA PHE A 298 -3.81 -1.79 -19.06
C PHE A 298 -3.81 -3.27 -18.70
N TYR A 299 -3.14 -3.66 -17.61
CA TYR A 299 -2.94 -5.06 -17.21
C TYR A 299 -3.30 -5.26 -15.72
N PRO A 300 -4.56 -5.02 -15.30
CA PRO A 300 -4.99 -5.17 -13.92
C PRO A 300 -4.79 -6.59 -13.37
N ASP A 301 -4.80 -7.62 -14.22
CA ASP A 301 -4.45 -8.99 -13.87
C ASP A 301 -2.98 -9.14 -13.46
N VAL A 302 -2.06 -8.59 -14.26
CA VAL A 302 -0.62 -8.54 -13.95
C VAL A 302 -0.39 -7.76 -12.65
N PHE A 303 -1.02 -6.59 -12.53
CA PHE A 303 -0.90 -5.75 -11.35
C PHE A 303 -1.39 -6.46 -10.09
N CYS A 304 -2.56 -7.10 -10.15
CA CYS A 304 -3.14 -7.85 -9.04
C CYS A 304 -2.23 -9.00 -8.59
N ALA A 305 -1.75 -9.83 -9.50
CA ALA A 305 -0.83 -10.92 -9.18
C ALA A 305 0.47 -10.39 -8.55
N ALA A 306 1.07 -9.35 -9.15
CA ALA A 306 2.33 -8.77 -8.68
C ALA A 306 2.22 -8.12 -7.30
N ILE A 307 1.15 -7.36 -7.05
CA ILE A 307 0.94 -6.68 -5.76
C ILE A 307 0.60 -7.68 -4.67
N LEU A 308 -0.23 -8.68 -4.97
CA LEU A 308 -0.52 -9.77 -4.03
C LEU A 308 0.78 -10.44 -3.63
N ASN A 309 1.62 -10.83 -4.59
CA ASN A 309 2.91 -11.50 -4.34
C ASN A 309 3.90 -10.63 -3.54
N SER A 310 3.71 -9.32 -3.49
CA SER A 310 4.58 -8.35 -2.80
C SER A 310 4.06 -7.90 -1.43
N GLN A 311 2.91 -8.41 -0.99
CA GLN A 311 2.39 -8.19 0.36
C GLN A 311 3.31 -8.78 1.45
N PRO A 312 3.39 -8.16 2.65
CA PRO A 312 2.58 -7.02 3.12
C PRO A 312 3.11 -5.65 2.66
N MET A 313 2.27 -4.83 2.02
CA MET A 313 2.56 -3.44 1.65
C MET A 313 1.29 -2.66 1.28
N GLY A 314 1.38 -1.33 1.22
CA GLY A 314 0.27 -0.47 0.81
C GLY A 314 -0.80 -0.29 1.88
N PHE A 315 -1.88 0.40 1.51
CA PHE A 315 -2.95 0.80 2.43
C PHE A 315 -4.09 -0.23 2.55
N TYR A 316 -4.27 -1.08 1.53
CA TYR A 316 -5.40 -2.01 1.41
C TYR A 316 -4.96 -3.47 1.59
N GLN A 317 -5.85 -4.28 2.16
CA GLN A 317 -5.60 -5.72 2.36
C GLN A 317 -5.82 -6.50 1.05
N PRO A 318 -5.28 -7.73 0.94
CA PRO A 318 -5.47 -8.60 -0.23
C PRO A 318 -6.93 -8.70 -0.71
N ALA A 319 -7.91 -8.74 0.20
CA ALA A 319 -9.32 -8.78 -0.13
C ALA A 319 -9.77 -7.63 -1.05
N GLN A 320 -9.35 -6.40 -0.74
CA GLN A 320 -9.71 -5.22 -1.52
C GLN A 320 -8.96 -5.17 -2.85
N LEU A 321 -7.71 -5.62 -2.89
CA LEU A 321 -6.91 -5.70 -4.12
C LEU A 321 -7.49 -6.71 -5.12
N VAL A 322 -7.93 -7.86 -4.60
CA VAL A 322 -8.61 -8.90 -5.38
C VAL A 322 -9.97 -8.41 -5.88
N ARG A 323 -10.75 -7.77 -5.01
CA ARG A 323 -12.05 -7.19 -5.39
C ARG A 323 -11.89 -6.11 -6.45
N ASP A 324 -10.92 -5.22 -6.30
CA ASP A 324 -10.64 -4.18 -7.29
C ASP A 324 -10.31 -4.78 -8.66
N ALA A 325 -9.46 -5.80 -8.73
CA ALA A 325 -9.18 -6.49 -9.99
C ALA A 325 -10.43 -7.17 -10.57
N SER A 326 -11.24 -7.82 -9.74
CA SER A 326 -12.52 -8.41 -10.17
C SER A 326 -13.51 -7.36 -10.67
N ASP A 327 -13.55 -6.18 -10.06
CA ASP A 327 -14.41 -5.06 -10.47
C ASP A 327 -13.97 -4.47 -11.83
N HIS A 328 -12.70 -4.66 -12.19
CA HIS A 328 -12.12 -4.40 -13.52
C HIS A 328 -12.27 -5.59 -14.49
N GLY A 329 -13.06 -6.61 -14.13
CA GLY A 329 -13.38 -7.74 -14.99
C GLY A 329 -12.35 -8.88 -15.00
N VAL A 330 -11.30 -8.80 -14.18
CA VAL A 330 -10.30 -9.87 -14.07
C VAL A 330 -10.94 -11.10 -13.43
N ASP A 331 -10.71 -12.26 -14.03
CA ASP A 331 -11.14 -13.54 -13.46
C ASP A 331 -10.21 -13.97 -12.34
N ILE A 332 -10.72 -14.10 -11.11
CA ILE A 332 -9.93 -14.52 -9.95
C ILE A 332 -10.29 -15.96 -9.61
N ARG A 333 -9.28 -16.82 -9.47
CA ARG A 333 -9.46 -18.24 -9.18
C ARG A 333 -8.90 -18.59 -7.79
N ASP A 334 -9.65 -19.40 -7.05
CA ASP A 334 -9.30 -19.84 -5.70
C ASP A 334 -7.95 -20.57 -5.64
N VAL A 335 -7.40 -20.68 -4.43
CA VAL A 335 -6.24 -21.55 -4.19
C VAL A 335 -6.67 -23.01 -4.40
N ASP A 336 -5.88 -23.81 -5.09
CA ASP A 336 -6.18 -25.22 -5.35
C ASP A 336 -4.93 -26.11 -5.32
N VAL A 337 -5.04 -27.29 -4.72
CA VAL A 337 -3.94 -28.26 -4.54
C VAL A 337 -3.31 -28.73 -5.85
N ASN A 338 -4.05 -28.72 -6.96
CA ASN A 338 -3.59 -29.18 -8.26
C ASN A 338 -3.14 -28.05 -9.19
N PHE A 339 -3.57 -26.81 -8.94
CA PHE A 339 -3.31 -25.68 -9.84
C PHE A 339 -2.40 -24.61 -9.25
N SER A 340 -2.55 -24.28 -7.97
CA SER A 340 -1.80 -23.19 -7.34
C SER A 340 -0.33 -23.54 -7.12
N VAL A 341 0.52 -22.52 -7.11
CA VAL A 341 1.90 -22.60 -6.57
C VAL A 341 2.03 -21.65 -5.38
N TRP A 342 3.24 -21.41 -4.88
CA TRP A 342 3.42 -20.48 -3.75
C TRP A 342 2.89 -19.07 -4.06
N ASP A 343 3.39 -18.49 -5.15
CA ASP A 343 2.98 -17.17 -5.65
C ASP A 343 1.71 -17.25 -6.49
N CYS A 344 0.96 -16.15 -6.55
CA CYS A 344 -0.18 -16.01 -7.46
C CYS A 344 0.32 -15.97 -8.90
N THR A 345 -0.36 -16.68 -9.80
CA THR A 345 0.04 -16.85 -11.20
C THR A 345 -1.03 -16.37 -12.17
N LEU A 346 -0.66 -16.23 -13.45
CA LEU A 346 -1.58 -15.88 -14.53
C LEU A 346 -1.89 -17.13 -15.36
N GLU A 347 -3.18 -17.45 -15.49
CA GLU A 347 -3.68 -18.58 -16.28
C GLU A 347 -4.44 -18.04 -17.50
N LYS A 348 -4.20 -18.58 -18.70
CA LYS A 348 -4.92 -18.13 -19.91
C LYS A 348 -6.44 -18.23 -19.69
N ALA A 349 -7.15 -17.14 -19.97
CA ALA A 349 -8.60 -17.07 -19.82
C ALA A 349 -9.18 -16.04 -20.79
N PRO A 350 -10.38 -16.26 -21.33
CA PRO A 350 -11.05 -15.22 -22.10
C PRO A 350 -11.38 -14.03 -21.19
N PHE A 351 -11.14 -12.82 -21.69
CA PHE A 351 -11.56 -11.59 -21.03
C PHE A 351 -12.90 -11.14 -21.60
N ASP A 352 -13.84 -10.85 -20.70
CA ASP A 352 -15.15 -10.32 -21.04
C ASP A 352 -15.29 -8.90 -20.49
N PRO A 353 -15.21 -7.86 -21.35
CA PRO A 353 -15.41 -6.47 -20.94
C PRO A 353 -16.78 -6.20 -20.29
N ALA A 354 -17.79 -7.05 -20.50
CA ALA A 354 -19.09 -6.92 -19.85
C ALA A 354 -19.03 -7.17 -18.33
N ARG A 355 -18.01 -7.91 -17.84
CA ARG A 355 -17.75 -8.13 -16.41
C ARG A 355 -17.27 -6.88 -15.68
N ILE A 356 -16.79 -5.86 -16.41
CA ILE A 356 -16.36 -4.60 -15.80
C ILE A 356 -17.55 -3.88 -15.20
N LEU A 357 -17.46 -3.55 -13.91
CA LEU A 357 -18.52 -2.85 -13.20
C LEU A 357 -18.82 -1.48 -13.84
N PRO A 358 -20.09 -1.00 -13.77
CA PRO A 358 -20.49 0.25 -14.39
C PRO A 358 -19.63 1.47 -14.03
N ARG A 359 -19.11 1.53 -12.80
CA ARG A 359 -18.25 2.63 -12.34
C ARG A 359 -16.88 2.70 -13.06
N HIS A 360 -16.44 1.60 -13.66
CA HIS A 360 -15.21 1.51 -14.45
C HIS A 360 -15.51 1.33 -15.95
N ALA A 361 -16.72 1.61 -16.42
CA ALA A 361 -17.17 1.30 -17.79
C ALA A 361 -16.26 1.88 -18.90
N GLU A 362 -15.63 3.02 -18.67
CA GLU A 362 -14.68 3.63 -19.63
C GLU A 362 -13.43 2.77 -19.87
N MET A 363 -13.12 1.82 -18.97
CA MET A 363 -11.97 0.93 -19.09
C MET A 363 -12.21 -0.25 -20.05
N ARG A 364 -13.44 -0.47 -20.52
CA ARG A 364 -13.82 -1.62 -21.37
C ARG A 364 -13.04 -1.71 -22.68
N GLY A 365 -12.61 -0.56 -23.22
CA GLY A 365 -11.77 -0.49 -24.43
C GLY A 365 -10.31 -0.14 -24.14
N VAL A 366 -9.87 -0.21 -22.89
CA VAL A 366 -8.52 0.17 -22.44
C VAL A 366 -7.79 -1.02 -21.84
N ILE A 367 -8.48 -1.87 -21.09
CA ILE A 367 -7.87 -3.05 -20.46
C ILE A 367 -7.53 -4.10 -21.50
N GLU A 368 -6.28 -4.56 -21.45
CA GLU A 368 -5.67 -5.53 -22.36
C GLU A 368 -5.55 -6.94 -21.74
N THR A 369 -6.15 -7.16 -20.58
CA THR A 369 -6.13 -8.43 -19.85
C THR A 369 -6.60 -9.62 -20.72
N LYS A 370 -5.86 -10.73 -20.64
CA LYS A 370 -6.12 -12.02 -21.33
C LYS A 370 -5.89 -13.23 -20.40
N HIS A 371 -5.79 -12.99 -19.11
CA HIS A 371 -5.48 -14.01 -18.11
C HIS A 371 -6.36 -13.87 -16.88
N ALA A 372 -6.62 -15.00 -16.25
CA ALA A 372 -7.15 -15.10 -14.90
C ALA A 372 -6.01 -15.08 -13.89
N VAL A 373 -6.25 -14.52 -12.70
CA VAL A 373 -5.32 -14.57 -11.58
C VAL A 373 -5.64 -15.77 -10.71
N ARG A 374 -4.73 -16.73 -10.63
CA ARG A 374 -4.80 -17.85 -9.68
C ARG A 374 -4.18 -17.43 -8.35
N LEU A 375 -4.94 -17.54 -7.26
CA LEU A 375 -4.39 -17.31 -5.93
C LEU A 375 -3.36 -18.39 -5.56
N GLY A 376 -2.21 -17.96 -5.04
CA GLY A 376 -1.14 -18.84 -4.58
C GLY A 376 -1.30 -19.25 -3.10
N PHE A 377 -0.59 -20.31 -2.71
CA PHE A 377 -0.58 -20.83 -1.33
C PHE A 377 -0.12 -19.79 -0.30
N ARG A 378 0.63 -18.76 -0.70
CA ARG A 378 1.06 -17.66 0.18
C ARG A 378 -0.09 -16.89 0.84
N GLN A 379 -1.30 -16.98 0.30
CA GLN A 379 -2.49 -16.36 0.89
C GLN A 379 -3.03 -17.15 2.09
N ILE A 380 -2.71 -18.44 2.19
CA ILE A 380 -3.15 -19.30 3.29
C ILE A 380 -2.28 -19.03 4.52
N LYS A 381 -2.92 -18.62 5.62
CA LYS A 381 -2.22 -18.36 6.87
C LYS A 381 -1.62 -19.63 7.46
N GLY A 382 -0.34 -19.55 7.84
CA GLY A 382 0.35 -20.63 8.56
C GLY A 382 0.97 -21.71 7.68
N LEU A 383 1.08 -21.50 6.36
CA LEU A 383 1.87 -22.36 5.47
C LEU A 383 3.29 -21.81 5.27
N SER A 384 4.28 -22.70 5.15
CA SER A 384 5.68 -22.36 4.83
C SER A 384 5.88 -22.37 3.31
N LYS A 385 6.68 -21.42 2.81
CA LYS A 385 7.05 -21.36 1.39
C LYS A 385 7.82 -22.60 0.96
N GLU A 386 8.78 -23.01 1.77
CA GLU A 386 9.68 -24.12 1.52
C GLU A 386 8.90 -25.44 1.42
N ARG A 387 7.98 -25.67 2.36
CA ARG A 387 7.14 -26.87 2.36
C ARG A 387 6.15 -26.89 1.20
N MET A 388 5.56 -25.74 0.84
CA MET A 388 4.68 -25.64 -0.32
C MET A 388 5.43 -25.79 -1.65
N ALA A 389 6.67 -25.34 -1.75
CA ALA A 389 7.50 -25.57 -2.93
C ALA A 389 7.74 -27.08 -3.14
N ALA A 390 8.15 -27.79 -2.09
CA ALA A 390 8.32 -29.25 -2.13
C ALA A 390 7.00 -29.98 -2.46
N PHE A 391 5.87 -29.53 -1.89
CA PHE A 391 4.54 -30.04 -2.23
C PHE A 391 4.25 -29.92 -3.74
N VAL A 392 4.53 -28.76 -4.35
CA VAL A 392 4.30 -28.57 -5.79
C VAL A 392 5.18 -29.49 -6.63
N GLU A 393 6.44 -29.69 -6.26
CA GLU A 393 7.36 -30.59 -6.96
C GLU A 393 6.86 -32.05 -6.97
N GLN A 394 6.22 -32.50 -5.89
CA GLN A 394 5.68 -33.86 -5.77
C GLN A 394 4.31 -34.06 -6.45
N ARG A 395 3.71 -32.99 -6.98
CA ARG A 395 2.37 -33.03 -7.59
C ARG A 395 2.28 -33.96 -8.81
N GLY A 396 3.34 -34.04 -9.62
CA GLY A 396 3.32 -34.83 -10.86
C GLY A 396 2.15 -34.44 -11.77
N SER A 397 1.34 -35.41 -12.22
CA SER A 397 0.13 -35.17 -13.03
C SER A 397 -1.07 -34.62 -12.24
N GLY A 398 -0.92 -34.41 -10.93
CA GLY A 398 -1.99 -34.04 -10.01
C GLY A 398 -2.16 -35.05 -8.89
N TYR A 399 -2.83 -34.58 -7.84
CA TYR A 399 -3.36 -35.39 -6.76
C TYR A 399 -4.79 -35.82 -7.09
N VAL A 400 -5.16 -37.02 -6.63
CA VAL A 400 -6.49 -37.59 -6.89
C VAL A 400 -7.35 -37.73 -5.64
N SER A 401 -6.75 -37.66 -4.44
CA SER A 401 -7.46 -37.70 -3.15
C SER A 401 -6.67 -36.98 -2.06
N VAL A 402 -7.32 -36.71 -0.92
CA VAL A 402 -6.65 -36.14 0.26
C VAL A 402 -5.57 -37.09 0.80
N ARG A 403 -5.80 -38.41 0.72
CA ARG A 403 -4.81 -39.42 1.11
C ARG A 403 -3.61 -39.44 0.16
N ASP A 404 -3.85 -39.30 -1.14
CA ASP A 404 -2.78 -39.20 -2.15
C ASP A 404 -1.89 -37.97 -1.90
N VAL A 405 -2.50 -36.83 -1.52
CA VAL A 405 -1.75 -35.66 -1.03
C VAL A 405 -0.89 -36.04 0.17
N TRP A 406 -1.46 -36.69 1.19
CA TRP A 406 -0.72 -37.04 2.40
C TRP A 406 0.49 -37.95 2.14
N LEU A 407 0.31 -38.99 1.34
CA LEU A 407 1.38 -39.97 1.05
C LEU A 407 2.51 -39.39 0.20
N ARG A 408 2.18 -38.55 -0.79
CA ARG A 408 3.17 -38.08 -1.78
C ARG A 408 3.79 -36.73 -1.47
N SER A 409 3.08 -35.85 -0.78
CA SER A 409 3.52 -34.46 -0.65
C SER A 409 4.56 -34.19 0.45
N GLY A 410 4.69 -35.10 1.42
CA GLY A 410 5.52 -34.87 2.61
C GLY A 410 4.95 -33.83 3.60
N LEU A 411 3.70 -33.39 3.41
CA LEU A 411 3.01 -32.50 4.33
C LEU A 411 2.52 -33.24 5.57
N ASP A 412 2.51 -32.54 6.71
CA ASP A 412 1.88 -33.06 7.91
C ASP A 412 0.35 -32.89 7.85
N VAL A 413 -0.37 -33.64 8.68
CA VAL A 413 -1.85 -33.60 8.71
C VAL A 413 -2.37 -32.19 9.05
N GLY A 414 -1.64 -31.41 9.84
CA GLY A 414 -2.03 -30.04 10.18
C GLY A 414 -1.92 -29.07 9.00
N GLU A 415 -0.95 -29.25 8.12
CA GLU A 415 -0.82 -28.49 6.87
C GLU A 415 -1.90 -28.86 5.86
N ILE A 416 -2.21 -30.15 5.73
CA ILE A 416 -3.32 -30.62 4.89
C ILE A 416 -4.66 -30.11 5.43
N GLU A 417 -4.82 -30.06 6.76
CA GLU A 417 -5.98 -29.44 7.40
C GLU A 417 -6.09 -27.95 7.05
N ARG A 418 -4.98 -27.20 7.03
CA ARG A 418 -4.97 -25.79 6.60
C ARG A 418 -5.38 -25.63 5.13
N LEU A 419 -4.92 -26.51 4.24
CA LEU A 419 -5.35 -26.53 2.84
C LEU A 419 -6.87 -26.78 2.73
N ALA A 420 -7.41 -27.70 3.54
CA ALA A 420 -8.84 -27.99 3.58
C ALA A 420 -9.65 -26.82 4.16
N GLN A 421 -9.16 -26.18 5.22
CA GLN A 421 -9.75 -24.95 5.76
C GLN A 421 -9.76 -23.82 4.73
N ALA A 422 -8.75 -23.74 3.87
CA ALA A 422 -8.68 -22.79 2.76
C ALA A 422 -9.51 -23.18 1.52
N ASP A 423 -10.28 -24.27 1.58
CA ASP A 423 -11.12 -24.77 0.48
C ASP A 423 -10.32 -25.16 -0.79
N ALA A 424 -9.08 -25.63 -0.62
CA ALA A 424 -8.14 -25.85 -1.73
C ALA A 424 -8.32 -27.20 -2.45
N PHE A 425 -9.33 -28.01 -2.12
CA PHE A 425 -9.52 -29.37 -2.66
C PHE A 425 -10.64 -29.46 -3.72
N ARG A 426 -11.05 -28.33 -4.29
CA ARG A 426 -12.14 -28.26 -5.27
C ARG A 426 -11.86 -29.05 -6.54
N SER A 427 -10.61 -29.10 -7.00
CA SER A 427 -10.21 -29.94 -8.14
C SER A 427 -10.37 -31.44 -7.91
N LEU A 428 -10.44 -31.88 -6.64
CA LEU A 428 -10.74 -33.27 -6.27
C LEU A 428 -12.25 -33.54 -6.17
N GLY A 429 -13.09 -32.55 -6.44
CA GLY A 429 -14.55 -32.63 -6.27
C GLY A 429 -15.02 -32.55 -4.83
N LEU A 430 -14.15 -32.16 -3.88
CA LEU A 430 -14.47 -32.09 -2.46
C LEU A 430 -14.83 -30.66 -2.04
N ASP A 431 -15.98 -30.51 -1.37
CA ASP A 431 -16.30 -29.31 -0.60
C ASP A 431 -15.47 -29.24 0.68
N ARG A 432 -15.29 -28.04 1.25
CA ARG A 432 -14.52 -27.82 2.49
C ARG A 432 -14.84 -28.83 3.59
N ARG A 433 -16.12 -29.12 3.83
CA ARG A 433 -16.54 -30.05 4.89
C ARG A 433 -16.14 -31.50 4.59
N GLU A 434 -16.24 -31.91 3.33
CA GLU A 434 -15.85 -33.24 2.86
C GLU A 434 -14.32 -33.40 2.91
N ALA A 435 -13.58 -32.36 2.49
CA ALA A 435 -12.13 -32.33 2.60
C ALA A 435 -11.67 -32.41 4.07
N LEU A 436 -12.28 -31.63 4.97
CA LEU A 436 -11.97 -31.70 6.41
C LEU A 436 -12.30 -33.07 7.01
N TRP A 437 -13.40 -33.69 6.59
CA TRP A 437 -13.74 -35.05 7.00
C TRP A 437 -12.69 -36.06 6.52
N ALA A 438 -12.28 -35.99 5.26
CA ALA A 438 -11.22 -36.83 4.70
C ALA A 438 -9.86 -36.62 5.41
N VAL A 439 -9.54 -35.38 5.80
CA VAL A 439 -8.33 -35.10 6.59
C VAL A 439 -8.40 -35.75 7.98
N ARG A 440 -9.57 -35.81 8.60
CA ARG A 440 -9.74 -36.45 9.92
C ARG A 440 -9.54 -37.96 9.87
N ALA A 441 -9.72 -38.58 8.72
CA ALA A 441 -9.41 -39.99 8.51
C ALA A 441 -7.90 -40.28 8.43
N LEU A 442 -7.06 -39.25 8.22
CA LEU A 442 -5.60 -39.42 8.20
C LEU A 442 -5.06 -39.61 9.63
N ASP A 443 -4.94 -40.86 10.08
CA ASP A 443 -4.33 -41.16 11.37
C ASP A 443 -2.81 -41.30 11.26
N GLY A 444 -2.11 -40.17 11.36
CA GLY A 444 -0.65 -40.13 11.38
C GLY A 444 0.01 -40.87 12.55
N LYS A 445 -0.76 -41.33 13.56
CA LYS A 445 -0.29 -42.12 14.71
C LYS A 445 -0.60 -43.61 14.58
N SER A 446 -1.46 -44.02 13.64
CA SER A 446 -1.75 -45.43 13.41
C SER A 446 -0.54 -46.10 12.75
N ALA A 447 0.03 -47.08 13.44
CA ALA A 447 1.12 -47.91 12.90
C ALA A 447 0.70 -48.62 11.59
N ALA A 448 -0.60 -48.85 11.38
CA ALA A 448 -1.13 -49.50 10.18
C ALA A 448 -0.98 -48.65 8.90
N GLU A 449 -1.07 -47.32 9.01
CA GLU A 449 -0.95 -46.40 7.86
C GLU A 449 0.51 -46.28 7.37
N ARG A 450 1.50 -46.68 8.18
CA ARG A 450 2.95 -46.64 7.84
C ARG A 450 3.52 -47.99 7.41
N LEU A 451 2.67 -49.01 7.27
CA LEU A 451 3.11 -50.33 6.80
C LEU A 451 3.35 -50.30 5.28
N PRO A 452 4.38 -51.00 4.74
CA PRO A 452 4.76 -50.93 3.32
C PRO A 452 3.67 -51.28 2.31
N LEU A 453 2.58 -51.93 2.74
CA LEU A 453 1.42 -52.24 1.91
C LEU A 453 0.43 -51.06 1.79
N PHE A 454 0.35 -50.22 2.84
CA PHE A 454 -0.60 -49.11 2.95
C PHE A 454 0.02 -47.77 2.56
N ASP A 455 1.35 -47.69 2.50
CA ASP A 455 2.14 -46.54 2.05
C ASP A 455 2.34 -46.51 0.51
N GLN A 456 1.44 -47.15 -0.25
CA GLN A 456 1.53 -47.25 -1.71
C GLN A 456 0.43 -46.41 -2.39
N PRO A 457 0.75 -45.26 -3.00
CA PRO A 457 -0.23 -44.40 -3.67
C PRO A 457 -1.01 -45.11 -4.80
N ALA A 458 -0.38 -46.09 -5.46
CA ALA A 458 -0.99 -46.86 -6.55
C ALA A 458 -2.01 -47.91 -6.06
N LEU A 459 -1.97 -48.27 -4.78
CA LEU A 459 -2.77 -49.37 -4.23
C LEU A 459 -4.12 -48.80 -3.76
N ARG A 460 -5.10 -48.82 -4.66
CA ARG A 460 -6.48 -48.45 -4.34
C ARG A 460 -7.13 -49.55 -3.51
N LEU A 461 -7.04 -49.43 -2.20
CA LEU A 461 -7.85 -50.23 -1.30
C LEU A 461 -9.31 -49.90 -1.56
N ARG A 462 -10.15 -50.94 -1.66
CA ARG A 462 -11.59 -50.77 -1.82
C ARG A 462 -12.10 -50.09 -0.56
N GLU A 463 -12.54 -48.83 -0.68
CA GLU A 463 -13.21 -48.12 0.40
C GLU A 463 -14.53 -48.85 0.67
N LEU A 464 -14.52 -49.70 1.69
CA LEU A 464 -15.69 -50.43 2.17
C LEU A 464 -16.48 -49.61 3.20
N GLU A 465 -16.08 -48.36 3.44
CA GLU A 465 -16.82 -47.46 4.30
C GLU A 465 -18.13 -47.03 3.61
N PRO A 466 -19.26 -47.04 4.33
CA PRO A 466 -20.51 -46.54 3.78
C PRO A 466 -20.38 -45.04 3.44
N GLU A 467 -20.93 -44.65 2.29
CA GLU A 467 -20.98 -43.23 1.89
C GLU A 467 -21.60 -42.37 3.01
N THR A 468 -20.78 -41.51 3.60
CA THR A 468 -21.22 -40.61 4.66
C THR A 468 -21.85 -39.37 4.03
N LYS A 469 -23.16 -39.18 4.21
CA LYS A 469 -23.87 -37.98 3.76
C LYS A 469 -23.67 -36.84 4.76
N LEU A 470 -22.63 -36.03 4.54
CA LEU A 470 -22.38 -34.84 5.35
C LEU A 470 -23.40 -33.72 5.00
N PRO A 471 -23.85 -32.93 5.98
CA PRO A 471 -24.67 -31.76 5.70
C PRO A 471 -23.90 -30.77 4.83
N LYS A 472 -24.54 -30.20 3.80
CA LYS A 472 -23.90 -29.14 2.99
C LYS A 472 -23.59 -27.92 3.86
N MET A 473 -22.41 -27.33 3.66
CA MET A 473 -22.04 -26.11 4.36
C MET A 473 -22.76 -24.91 3.73
N PRO A 474 -23.51 -24.10 4.50
CA PRO A 474 -24.14 -22.89 3.99
C PRO A 474 -23.11 -21.87 3.47
N LEU A 475 -23.49 -21.06 2.48
CA LEU A 475 -22.59 -20.08 1.86
C LEU A 475 -22.01 -19.06 2.86
N GLY A 476 -22.79 -18.64 3.86
CA GLY A 476 -22.31 -17.72 4.90
C GLY A 476 -21.23 -18.36 5.80
N GLU A 477 -21.34 -19.65 6.10
CA GLU A 477 -20.31 -20.39 6.84
C GLU A 477 -19.03 -20.50 5.99
N HIS A 478 -19.18 -20.78 4.69
CA HIS A 478 -18.07 -20.77 3.74
C HIS A 478 -17.30 -19.44 3.74
N VAL A 479 -17.99 -18.31 3.65
CA VAL A 479 -17.38 -16.99 3.65
C VAL A 479 -16.62 -16.71 4.96
N ILE A 480 -17.20 -17.07 6.11
CA ILE A 480 -16.52 -16.90 7.41
C ILE A 480 -15.21 -17.69 7.46
N HIS A 481 -15.21 -18.93 6.95
CA HIS A 481 -14.01 -19.76 6.90
C HIS A 481 -12.98 -19.24 5.88
N ASP A 482 -13.41 -18.73 4.72
CA ASP A 482 -12.53 -18.09 3.74
C ASP A 482 -11.78 -16.91 4.38
N TYR A 483 -12.46 -16.00 5.08
CA TYR A 483 -11.81 -14.86 5.77
C TYR A 483 -10.86 -15.31 6.89
N ARG A 484 -11.15 -16.41 7.58
CA ARG A 484 -10.26 -16.94 8.62
C ARG A 484 -8.96 -17.47 7.99
N ALA A 485 -9.08 -18.30 6.95
CA ALA A 485 -7.96 -19.00 6.32
C ALA A 485 -7.13 -18.11 5.36
N LEU A 486 -7.80 -17.35 4.50
CA LEU A 486 -7.21 -16.56 3.41
C LEU A 486 -7.24 -15.04 3.68
N GLY A 487 -8.15 -14.57 4.54
CA GLY A 487 -8.38 -13.13 4.73
C GLY A 487 -9.28 -12.47 3.67
N LEU A 488 -9.82 -13.25 2.74
CA LEU A 488 -10.74 -12.81 1.68
C LEU A 488 -11.67 -13.98 1.29
N SER A 489 -12.77 -13.69 0.58
CA SER A 489 -13.64 -14.70 -0.03
C SER A 489 -14.01 -14.28 -1.46
N LEU A 490 -13.91 -15.21 -2.42
CA LEU A 490 -14.41 -15.02 -3.79
C LEU A 490 -15.90 -15.36 -3.93
N LYS A 491 -16.49 -16.00 -2.92
CA LYS A 491 -17.86 -16.56 -2.98
C LYS A 491 -18.93 -15.49 -2.77
N ALA A 492 -18.75 -14.63 -1.77
CA ALA A 492 -19.65 -13.50 -1.50
C ALA A 492 -19.02 -12.51 -0.52
N HIS A 493 -19.46 -11.26 -0.57
CA HIS A 493 -19.15 -10.26 0.44
C HIS A 493 -20.00 -10.46 1.72
N PRO A 494 -19.46 -10.32 2.94
CA PRO A 494 -20.22 -10.57 4.18
C PRO A 494 -21.52 -9.75 4.31
N VAL A 495 -21.55 -8.53 3.78
CA VAL A 495 -22.73 -7.65 3.85
C VAL A 495 -23.85 -8.14 2.92
N ALA A 496 -23.54 -8.92 1.89
CA ALA A 496 -24.55 -9.47 0.96
C ALA A 496 -25.59 -10.34 1.69
N PHE A 497 -25.18 -11.11 2.71
CA PHE A 497 -26.09 -11.93 3.52
C PHE A 497 -27.04 -11.12 4.42
N LEU A 498 -26.72 -9.85 4.65
CA LEU A 498 -27.53 -8.93 5.46
C LEU A 498 -28.31 -7.94 4.60
N ARG A 499 -28.10 -7.95 3.27
CA ARG A 499 -28.59 -6.92 2.35
C ARG A 499 -30.10 -6.73 2.41
N GLU A 500 -30.86 -7.81 2.41
CA GLU A 500 -32.34 -7.76 2.48
C GLU A 500 -32.85 -7.11 3.78
N ARG A 501 -32.16 -7.35 4.91
CA ARG A 501 -32.51 -6.72 6.20
C ARG A 501 -32.13 -5.24 6.22
N LEU A 502 -30.98 -4.90 5.63
CA LEU A 502 -30.52 -3.53 5.51
C LEU A 502 -31.41 -2.71 4.57
N ASP A 503 -31.89 -3.29 3.48
CA ASP A 503 -32.84 -2.67 2.56
C ASP A 503 -34.17 -2.37 3.24
N ARG A 504 -34.69 -3.33 4.02
CA ARG A 504 -35.88 -3.12 4.87
C ARG A 504 -35.70 -2.01 5.91
N ALA A 505 -34.47 -1.78 6.38
CA ALA A 505 -34.13 -0.70 7.29
C ALA A 505 -33.83 0.64 6.59
N GLY A 506 -33.96 0.72 5.26
CA GLY A 506 -33.69 1.93 4.49
C GLY A 506 -32.20 2.30 4.37
N VAL A 507 -31.30 1.35 4.60
CA VAL A 507 -29.86 1.55 4.47
C VAL A 507 -29.46 1.47 3.00
N ILE A 508 -28.86 2.53 2.47
CA ILE A 508 -28.50 2.63 1.05
C ILE A 508 -27.16 1.92 0.79
N PRO A 509 -27.06 1.07 -0.25
CA PRO A 509 -25.77 0.50 -0.67
C PRO A 509 -24.79 1.57 -1.18
N ASN A 510 -23.49 1.39 -0.95
CA ASN A 510 -22.46 2.33 -1.42
C ASN A 510 -22.54 2.60 -2.93
N ALA A 511 -22.83 1.55 -3.73
CA ALA A 511 -22.99 1.65 -5.17
C ALA A 511 -24.07 2.66 -5.61
N ASN A 512 -25.07 2.92 -4.76
CA ASN A 512 -26.17 3.83 -5.06
C ASN A 512 -25.93 5.25 -4.54
N LEU A 513 -24.92 5.48 -3.69
CA LEU A 513 -24.63 6.81 -3.15
C LEU A 513 -24.44 7.90 -4.21
N PRO A 514 -23.78 7.65 -5.37
CA PRO A 514 -23.66 8.66 -6.42
C PRO A 514 -25.00 9.13 -7.01
N SER A 515 -26.08 8.35 -6.85
CA SER A 515 -27.42 8.73 -7.32
C SER A 515 -28.25 9.48 -6.27
N VAL A 516 -27.74 9.58 -5.04
CA VAL A 516 -28.39 10.32 -3.95
C VAL A 516 -28.17 11.82 -4.14
N ARG A 517 -29.23 12.62 -4.01
CA ARG A 517 -29.13 14.09 -4.06
C ARG A 517 -28.26 14.64 -2.94
N ASP A 518 -27.41 15.61 -3.28
CA ASP A 518 -26.58 16.32 -2.31
C ASP A 518 -27.43 16.97 -1.20
N GLY A 519 -26.88 17.00 0.02
CA GLY A 519 -27.56 17.49 1.22
C GLY A 519 -28.59 16.53 1.85
N ARG A 520 -28.91 15.39 1.24
CA ARG A 520 -29.84 14.40 1.81
C ARG A 520 -29.17 13.57 2.91
N ARG A 521 -29.86 13.39 4.04
CA ARG A 521 -29.44 12.43 5.09
C ARG A 521 -29.81 11.01 4.67
N VAL A 522 -28.84 10.11 4.72
CA VAL A 522 -28.99 8.69 4.39
C VAL A 522 -28.26 7.83 5.43
N SER A 523 -28.66 6.57 5.54
CA SER A 523 -27.97 5.57 6.37
C SER A 523 -27.17 4.65 5.46
N VAL A 524 -25.94 4.35 5.85
CA VAL A 524 -25.04 3.39 5.17
C VAL A 524 -24.54 2.38 6.18
N ALA A 525 -24.28 1.16 5.75
CA ALA A 525 -23.70 0.11 6.58
C ALA A 525 -22.73 -0.72 5.74
N GLY A 526 -21.62 -1.13 6.34
CA GLY A 526 -20.60 -1.91 5.66
C GLY A 526 -19.58 -2.49 6.65
N LEU A 527 -18.69 -3.33 6.15
CA LEU A 527 -17.51 -3.81 6.84
C LEU A 527 -16.53 -2.66 7.04
N VAL A 528 -16.06 -2.45 8.26
CA VAL A 528 -15.07 -1.40 8.57
C VAL A 528 -13.68 -1.89 8.17
N LEU A 529 -13.11 -1.28 7.14
CA LEU A 529 -11.77 -1.64 6.64
C LEU A 529 -10.66 -0.90 7.39
N VAL A 530 -10.82 0.41 7.57
CA VAL A 530 -9.80 1.28 8.16
C VAL A 530 -10.45 2.28 9.10
N ARG A 531 -9.80 2.50 10.25
CA ARG A 531 -10.16 3.55 11.21
C ARG A 531 -8.97 4.48 11.40
N GLN A 532 -9.15 5.77 11.16
CA GLN A 532 -8.11 6.77 11.33
C GLN A 532 -8.57 7.88 12.27
N ARG A 533 -7.67 8.34 13.13
CA ARG A 533 -7.87 9.52 13.98
C ARG A 533 -6.63 10.42 13.86
N PRO A 534 -6.68 11.51 13.09
CA PRO A 534 -5.54 12.40 12.93
C PRO A 534 -5.22 13.16 14.22
N GLY A 535 -4.08 12.86 14.85
CA GLY A 535 -3.47 13.64 15.93
C GLY A 535 -4.42 14.09 17.04
N LYS A 536 -4.43 15.40 17.32
CA LYS A 536 -5.29 16.05 18.34
C LYS A 536 -6.75 16.27 17.89
N GLY A 537 -7.14 15.75 16.72
CA GLY A 537 -8.49 15.91 16.18
C GLY A 537 -9.56 15.15 16.97
N ASN A 538 -10.76 15.73 17.00
CA ASN A 538 -11.97 15.09 17.56
C ASN A 538 -12.73 14.23 16.53
N ALA A 539 -12.26 14.16 15.27
CA ALA A 539 -12.90 13.39 14.21
C ALA A 539 -12.26 12.01 14.01
N ILE A 540 -13.09 11.01 13.72
CA ILE A 540 -12.68 9.66 13.32
C ILE A 540 -13.12 9.45 11.88
N PHE A 541 -12.19 9.04 11.03
CA PHE A 541 -12.45 8.66 9.65
C PHE A 541 -12.59 7.14 9.58
N LEU A 542 -13.70 6.68 9.00
CA LEU A 542 -14.00 5.26 8.82
C LEU A 542 -14.14 4.99 7.32
N THR A 543 -13.46 3.95 6.84
CA THR A 543 -13.71 3.40 5.51
C THR A 543 -14.64 2.21 5.64
N LEU A 544 -15.81 2.27 5.01
CA LEU A 544 -16.79 1.20 4.94
C LEU A 544 -16.78 0.56 3.55
N GLU A 545 -16.95 -0.76 3.51
CA GLU A 545 -17.11 -1.55 2.31
C GLU A 545 -18.39 -2.39 2.41
N ASP A 546 -19.21 -2.43 1.35
CA ASP A 546 -20.41 -3.25 1.29
C ASP A 546 -20.54 -4.07 0.01
#